data_AF-A0A9W4TRS0-F1
#
_entry.id   AF-A0A9W4TRS0-F1
#
_cell.length_a   1.000
_cell.length_b   1.000
_cell.length_c   1.000
_cell.angle_alpha   90.00
_cell.angle_beta   90.00
_cell.angle_gamma   90.00
#
_symmetry.space_group_name_H-M   'P 1'
#
loop_
_entity.id
_entity.type
_entity.pdbx_description
1 polymer ?
#
loop_
_entity_poly.entity_id
_entity_poly.type
_entity_poly.pdbx_seq_one_letter_code
_entity_poly.pdbx_strand_id
1 'polypeptide(L)'
;MAAKESGYKWSKFYWDDWANDGALQSCNLTAQGLWMHLLRVMFNNERQGYLQINNKAMSALQLSKLTGLDSRTIKKQLSILIENNVCSVDENGIVFSRRMVRESQSKNRKSNVSATSTQHKRSDVATSMQQPCSEGVTCMHEENAENSQKQDALNKNKIDKNRIDISNKLDIPPKYKNTPQAKSKRGSRLPDDWLPDEEDREYARNLGLDVIRTIEDFCGHWHAKAGKDAIKLDWSLTWKNWCRKARD
;
A
#
# COMPACT_ATOMS: atom_id res chain seq x y z
N MET A 1 4.09 -25.03 -29.99
CA MET A 1 2.90 -24.25 -29.60
C MET A 1 2.95 -24.02 -28.09
N ALA A 2 2.88 -22.77 -27.62
CA ALA A 2 2.82 -22.51 -26.18
C ALA A 2 1.45 -22.96 -25.63
N ALA A 3 1.44 -23.65 -24.49
CA ALA A 3 0.21 -24.05 -23.83
C ALA A 3 -0.57 -22.79 -23.42
N LYS A 4 -1.77 -22.63 -23.99
CA LYS A 4 -2.63 -21.48 -23.69
C LYS A 4 -3.32 -21.74 -22.36
N GLU A 5 -2.75 -21.24 -21.27
CA GLU A 5 -3.37 -21.27 -19.94
C GLU A 5 -4.72 -20.53 -19.97
N SER A 6 -5.80 -21.25 -20.27
CA SER A 6 -7.18 -20.73 -20.22
C SER A 6 -7.70 -20.70 -18.78
N GLY A 7 -6.94 -20.09 -17.88
CA GLY A 7 -7.35 -19.79 -16.52
C GLY A 7 -8.17 -18.51 -16.47
N TYR A 8 -9.46 -18.60 -16.10
CA TYR A 8 -10.29 -17.42 -15.87
C TYR A 8 -9.71 -16.58 -14.72
N LYS A 9 -9.39 -15.31 -14.99
CA LYS A 9 -8.93 -14.37 -13.96
C LYS A 9 -10.09 -13.94 -13.06
N TRP A 10 -10.05 -14.32 -11.79
CA TRP A 10 -11.06 -13.95 -10.78
C TRP A 10 -10.43 -13.26 -9.56
N SER A 11 -11.27 -12.53 -8.81
CA SER A 11 -10.95 -12.00 -7.48
C SER A 11 -12.15 -12.17 -6.56
N LYS A 12 -11.90 -12.23 -5.24
CA LYS A 12 -12.98 -12.28 -4.26
C LYS A 12 -13.45 -10.86 -3.98
N PHE A 13 -14.72 -10.60 -4.26
CA PHE A 13 -15.39 -9.35 -3.85
C PHE A 13 -15.97 -9.52 -2.44
N TYR A 14 -15.94 -8.44 -1.65
CA TYR A 14 -16.40 -8.42 -0.27
C TYR A 14 -17.44 -7.30 -0.15
N TRP A 15 -18.72 -7.68 -0.15
CA TRP A 15 -19.84 -6.74 -0.11
C TRP A 15 -19.87 -5.92 1.18
N ASP A 16 -19.52 -6.54 2.30
CA ASP A 16 -19.44 -5.86 3.60
C ASP A 16 -18.37 -4.76 3.60
N ASP A 17 -17.14 -5.07 3.17
CA ASP A 17 -16.07 -4.08 3.03
C ASP A 17 -16.45 -2.93 2.08
N TRP A 18 -17.26 -3.18 1.05
CA TRP A 18 -17.74 -2.15 0.12
C TRP A 18 -18.82 -1.26 0.77
N ALA A 19 -19.80 -1.87 1.44
CA ALA A 19 -20.89 -1.17 2.12
C ALA A 19 -20.41 -0.37 3.34
N ASN A 20 -19.40 -0.88 4.04
CA ASN A 20 -18.86 -0.27 5.26
C ASN A 20 -17.67 0.67 5.03
N ASP A 21 -17.20 0.84 3.78
CA ASP A 21 -16.21 1.86 3.42
C ASP A 21 -16.86 3.26 3.45
N GLY A 22 -16.91 3.88 4.64
CA GLY A 22 -17.52 5.20 4.84
C GLY A 22 -16.93 6.31 3.97
N ALA A 23 -15.66 6.20 3.58
CA ALA A 23 -15.05 7.14 2.64
C ALA A 23 -15.67 7.00 1.24
N LEU A 24 -15.80 5.77 0.75
CA LEU A 24 -16.47 5.48 -0.51
C LEU A 24 -17.98 5.80 -0.48
N GLN A 25 -18.68 5.46 0.61
CA GLN A 25 -20.12 5.73 0.75
C GLN A 25 -20.44 7.22 0.86
N SER A 26 -19.52 8.04 1.40
CA SER A 26 -19.66 9.51 1.37
C SER A 26 -19.53 10.11 -0.04
N CYS A 27 -18.99 9.37 -1.01
CA CYS A 27 -18.90 9.80 -2.40
C CYS A 27 -20.26 9.70 -3.11
N ASN A 28 -20.49 10.57 -4.09
CA ASN A 28 -21.67 10.45 -4.96
C ASN A 28 -21.67 9.14 -5.78
N LEU A 29 -22.85 8.69 -6.22
CA LEU A 29 -23.02 7.45 -6.99
C LEU A 29 -22.17 7.37 -8.26
N THR A 30 -21.89 8.49 -8.94
CA THR A 30 -21.02 8.50 -10.13
C THR A 30 -19.56 8.22 -9.76
N ALA A 31 -19.06 8.74 -8.63
CA ALA A 31 -17.74 8.42 -8.10
C ALA A 31 -17.66 6.97 -7.61
N GLN A 32 -18.68 6.46 -6.92
CA GLN A 32 -18.75 5.06 -6.51
C GLN A 32 -18.72 4.11 -7.73
N GLY A 33 -19.57 4.38 -8.73
CA GLY A 33 -19.60 3.63 -9.99
C GLY A 33 -18.27 3.71 -10.75
N LEU A 34 -17.69 4.92 -10.89
CA LEU A 34 -16.37 5.09 -11.49
C LEU A 34 -15.32 4.26 -10.75
N TRP A 35 -15.32 4.25 -9.42
CA TRP A 35 -14.38 3.44 -8.64
C TRP A 35 -14.49 1.96 -8.97
N MET A 36 -15.71 1.41 -9.05
CA MET A 36 -15.92 0.01 -9.49
C MET A 36 -15.35 -0.25 -10.90
N HIS A 37 -15.56 0.66 -11.84
CA HIS A 37 -14.95 0.56 -13.18
C HIS A 37 -13.41 0.61 -13.14
N LEU A 38 -12.82 1.48 -12.31
CA LEU A 38 -11.37 1.56 -12.11
C LEU A 38 -10.82 0.28 -11.47
N LEU A 39 -11.52 -0.31 -10.51
CA LEU A 39 -11.13 -1.58 -9.89
C LEU A 39 -11.03 -2.71 -10.93
N ARG A 40 -12.03 -2.83 -11.82
CA ARG A 40 -12.00 -3.78 -12.96
C ARG A 40 -10.77 -3.59 -13.85
N VAL A 41 -10.44 -2.34 -14.18
CA VAL A 41 -9.30 -2.02 -15.05
C VAL A 41 -7.97 -2.36 -14.35
N MET A 42 -7.78 -1.90 -13.12
CA MET A 42 -6.59 -2.18 -12.29
C MET A 42 -6.38 -3.67 -11.99
N PHE A 43 -7.46 -4.48 -11.96
CA PHE A 43 -7.38 -5.93 -11.76
C PHE A 43 -6.72 -6.64 -12.95
N ASN A 44 -6.97 -6.16 -14.17
CA ASN A 44 -6.46 -6.74 -15.42
C ASN A 44 -5.08 -6.21 -15.85
N ASN A 45 -4.64 -5.08 -15.29
CA ASN A 45 -3.32 -4.50 -15.58
C ASN A 45 -2.16 -5.42 -15.13
N GLU A 46 -1.04 -5.33 -15.85
CA GLU A 46 0.22 -6.06 -15.57
C GLU A 46 0.66 -5.88 -14.11
N ARG A 47 0.71 -4.63 -13.65
CA ARG A 47 0.93 -4.27 -12.24
C ARG A 47 -0.41 -4.19 -11.53
N GLN A 48 -0.95 -5.35 -11.15
CA GLN A 48 -2.26 -5.47 -10.50
C GLN A 48 -2.42 -4.48 -9.33
N GLY A 49 -3.51 -3.71 -9.36
CA GLY A 49 -3.83 -2.70 -8.35
C GLY A 49 -3.47 -1.25 -8.73
N TYR A 50 -2.72 -1.04 -9.81
CA TYR A 50 -2.28 0.29 -10.28
C TYR A 50 -2.95 0.69 -11.60
N LEU A 51 -3.34 1.96 -11.73
CA LEU A 51 -4.01 2.50 -12.92
C LEU A 51 -2.98 3.06 -13.92
N GLN A 52 -2.20 2.15 -14.52
CA GLN A 52 -1.11 2.47 -15.43
C GLN A 52 -1.24 1.75 -16.78
N ILE A 53 -0.63 2.34 -17.81
CA ILE A 53 -0.36 1.72 -19.12
C ILE A 53 1.11 1.99 -19.44
N ASN A 54 1.89 0.97 -19.80
CA ASN A 54 3.32 1.10 -20.12
C ASN A 54 4.11 1.86 -19.03
N ASN A 55 3.84 1.54 -17.76
CA ASN A 55 4.38 2.20 -16.55
C ASN A 55 4.10 3.71 -16.42
N LYS A 56 3.15 4.28 -17.17
CA LYS A 56 2.68 5.67 -17.04
C LYS A 56 1.25 5.73 -16.50
N ALA A 57 0.93 6.77 -15.74
CA ALA A 57 -0.42 7.01 -15.23
C ALA A 57 -1.44 7.07 -16.38
N MET A 58 -2.59 6.42 -16.22
CA MET A 58 -3.62 6.38 -17.26
C MET A 58 -4.28 7.76 -17.42
N SER A 59 -4.29 8.27 -18.65
CA SER A 59 -4.89 9.57 -18.96
C SER A 59 -6.41 9.55 -18.80
N ALA A 60 -7.00 10.67 -18.36
CA ALA A 60 -8.45 10.85 -18.33
C ALA A 60 -9.13 10.61 -19.70
N LEU A 61 -8.41 10.81 -20.82
CA LEU A 61 -8.91 10.49 -22.16
C LEU A 61 -8.95 8.98 -22.44
N GLN A 62 -8.01 8.21 -21.88
CA GLN A 62 -8.01 6.74 -21.98
C GLN A 62 -9.12 6.16 -21.10
N LEU A 63 -9.28 6.68 -19.88
CA LEU A 63 -10.38 6.33 -18.98
C LEU A 63 -11.75 6.65 -19.58
N SER A 64 -11.88 7.77 -20.30
CA SER A 64 -13.10 8.14 -21.01
C SER A 64 -13.55 7.07 -22.00
N LYS A 65 -12.61 6.53 -22.78
CA LYS A 65 -12.88 5.42 -23.72
C LYS A 65 -13.23 4.10 -23.03
N LEU A 66 -12.78 3.86 -21.80
CA LEU A 66 -13.01 2.62 -21.04
C LEU A 66 -14.27 2.64 -20.18
N THR A 67 -14.74 3.82 -19.79
CA THR A 67 -15.88 4.01 -18.87
C THR A 67 -17.11 4.61 -19.54
N GLY A 68 -16.98 5.18 -20.73
CA GLY A 68 -18.07 5.89 -21.43
C GLY A 68 -18.39 7.27 -20.85
N LEU A 69 -17.69 7.71 -19.80
CA LEU A 69 -17.83 9.04 -19.22
C LEU A 69 -16.92 10.05 -19.90
N ASP A 70 -17.29 11.33 -19.87
CA ASP A 70 -16.44 12.39 -20.43
C ASP A 70 -15.20 12.65 -19.53
N SER A 71 -14.13 13.15 -20.15
CA SER A 71 -12.85 13.36 -19.45
C SER A 71 -12.89 14.44 -18.36
N ARG A 72 -13.89 15.35 -18.35
CA ARG A 72 -14.05 16.37 -17.31
C ARG A 72 -14.74 15.77 -16.09
N THR A 73 -15.82 15.01 -16.28
CA THR A 73 -16.48 14.22 -15.22
C THR A 73 -15.49 13.25 -14.59
N ILE A 74 -14.70 12.51 -15.38
CA ILE A 74 -13.68 11.60 -14.84
C ILE A 74 -12.67 12.33 -13.95
N LYS A 75 -12.15 13.49 -14.37
CA LYS A 75 -11.24 14.30 -13.53
C LYS A 75 -11.90 14.75 -12.23
N LYS A 76 -13.15 15.22 -12.29
CA LYS A 76 -13.93 15.66 -11.12
C LYS A 76 -14.18 14.52 -10.14
N GLN A 77 -14.62 13.36 -10.61
CA GLN A 77 -14.87 12.21 -9.74
C GLN A 77 -13.56 11.60 -9.21
N LEU A 78 -12.46 11.65 -9.97
CA LEU A 78 -11.14 11.27 -9.46
C LEU A 78 -10.65 12.18 -8.34
N SER A 79 -10.87 13.49 -8.41
CA SER A 79 -10.46 14.39 -7.32
C SER A 79 -11.25 14.06 -6.04
N ILE A 80 -12.57 13.88 -6.12
CA ILE A 80 -13.43 13.46 -5.01
C ILE A 80 -12.95 12.13 -4.39
N LEU A 81 -12.60 11.12 -5.21
CA LEU A 81 -12.10 9.83 -4.71
C LEU A 81 -10.72 9.92 -4.03
N ILE A 82 -9.89 10.89 -4.43
CA ILE A 82 -8.57 11.17 -3.82
C ILE A 82 -8.76 11.97 -2.52
N GLU A 83 -9.57 13.02 -2.55
CA GLU A 83 -9.91 13.90 -1.41
C GLU A 83 -10.55 13.09 -0.26
N ASN A 84 -11.53 12.24 -0.58
CA ASN A 84 -12.15 11.32 0.38
C ASN A 84 -11.24 10.15 0.77
N ASN A 85 -9.98 10.10 0.30
CA ASN A 85 -9.01 9.05 0.63
C ASN A 85 -9.51 7.62 0.29
N VAL A 86 -10.32 7.42 -0.75
CA VAL A 86 -10.72 6.07 -1.21
C VAL A 86 -9.52 5.34 -1.84
N CYS A 87 -8.86 6.03 -2.76
CA CYS A 87 -7.67 5.55 -3.46
C CYS A 87 -6.38 6.16 -2.88
N SER A 88 -5.25 5.90 -3.51
CA SER A 88 -3.98 6.57 -3.21
C SER A 88 -3.22 6.82 -4.50
N VAL A 89 -2.30 7.79 -4.47
CA VAL A 89 -1.52 8.23 -5.64
C VAL A 89 -0.04 8.04 -5.32
N ASP A 90 0.74 7.52 -6.26
CA ASP A 90 2.20 7.42 -6.11
C ASP A 90 2.93 8.71 -6.58
N GLU A 91 4.24 8.73 -6.40
CA GLU A 91 5.12 9.87 -6.76
C GLU A 91 5.06 10.22 -8.27
N ASN A 92 4.63 9.28 -9.12
CA ASN A 92 4.49 9.45 -10.57
C ASN A 92 3.05 9.87 -10.97
N GLY A 93 2.16 10.13 -10.01
CA GLY A 93 0.76 10.44 -10.26
C GLY A 93 -0.12 9.23 -10.57
N ILE A 94 0.36 7.99 -10.34
CA ILE A 94 -0.41 6.77 -10.64
C ILE A 94 -1.37 6.49 -9.49
N VAL A 95 -2.68 6.51 -9.79
CA VAL A 95 -3.74 6.12 -8.85
C VAL A 95 -3.70 4.60 -8.64
N PHE A 96 -3.80 4.14 -7.39
CA PHE A 96 -3.80 2.72 -7.05
C PHE A 96 -4.78 2.37 -5.91
N SER A 97 -5.23 1.12 -5.92
CA SER A 97 -6.06 0.54 -4.85
C SER A 97 -5.17 -0.16 -3.81
N ARG A 98 -5.05 0.44 -2.63
CA ARG A 98 -4.27 -0.09 -1.50
C ARG A 98 -4.63 -1.54 -1.17
N ARG A 99 -5.90 -1.94 -1.33
CA ARG A 99 -6.37 -3.31 -1.12
C ARG A 99 -5.77 -4.28 -2.14
N MET A 100 -5.99 -4.04 -3.44
CA MET A 100 -5.53 -4.93 -4.50
C MET A 100 -4.00 -5.09 -4.52
N VAL A 101 -3.25 -4.04 -4.18
CA VAL A 101 -1.79 -4.11 -4.07
C VAL A 101 -1.36 -5.08 -2.96
N ARG A 102 -1.99 -5.03 -1.77
CA ARG A 102 -1.73 -5.97 -0.66
C ARG A 102 -2.11 -7.41 -1.03
N GLU A 103 -3.23 -7.61 -1.70
CA GLU A 103 -3.70 -8.92 -2.15
C GLU A 103 -2.76 -9.52 -3.22
N SER A 104 -2.35 -8.73 -4.20
CA SER A 104 -1.40 -9.12 -5.27
C SER A 104 -0.04 -9.52 -4.68
N GLN A 105 0.54 -8.70 -3.79
CA GLN A 105 1.78 -9.03 -3.08
C GLN A 105 1.65 -10.33 -2.26
N SER A 106 0.47 -10.60 -1.69
CA SER A 106 0.21 -11.83 -0.94
C SER A 106 0.13 -13.07 -1.84
N LYS A 107 -0.36 -12.94 -3.08
CA LYS A 107 -0.34 -14.01 -4.09
C LYS A 107 1.10 -14.34 -4.51
N ASN A 108 1.88 -13.33 -4.89
CA ASN A 108 3.28 -13.51 -5.33
C ASN A 108 4.17 -14.11 -4.22
N ARG A 109 3.90 -13.80 -2.94
CA ARG A 109 4.58 -14.46 -1.82
C ARG A 109 4.22 -15.94 -1.70
N LYS A 110 2.95 -16.30 -1.88
CA LYS A 110 2.50 -17.70 -1.83
C LYS A 110 3.10 -18.53 -2.97
N SER A 111 3.10 -18.03 -4.21
CA SER A 111 3.71 -18.73 -5.35
C SER A 111 5.20 -19.00 -5.13
N ASN A 112 5.95 -18.02 -4.60
CA ASN A 112 7.38 -18.17 -4.37
C ASN A 112 7.70 -19.15 -3.22
N VAL A 113 6.86 -19.21 -2.19
CA VAL A 113 6.98 -20.19 -1.09
C VAL A 113 6.63 -21.61 -1.58
N SER A 114 5.56 -21.78 -2.36
CA SER A 114 5.19 -23.08 -2.94
C SER A 114 6.23 -23.63 -3.91
N ALA A 115 6.94 -22.73 -4.64
CA ALA A 115 8.05 -23.11 -5.51
C ALA A 115 9.29 -23.60 -4.74
N THR A 116 9.51 -23.13 -3.50
CA THR A 116 10.65 -23.54 -2.66
C THR A 116 10.35 -24.74 -1.76
N SER A 117 9.08 -25.05 -1.48
CA SER A 117 8.70 -26.16 -0.58
C SER A 117 8.57 -27.54 -1.25
N THR A 118 8.90 -27.69 -2.54
CA THR A 118 8.72 -28.96 -3.30
C THR A 118 10.04 -29.73 -3.50
N GLN A 119 10.96 -29.61 -2.54
CA GLN A 119 12.09 -30.54 -2.37
C GLN A 119 12.21 -30.98 -0.91
N HIS A 120 11.27 -31.82 -0.46
CA HIS A 120 11.59 -32.82 0.55
C HIS A 120 11.19 -34.20 0.04
N LYS A 121 12.23 -35.04 -0.07
CA LYS A 121 12.22 -36.35 -0.70
C LYS A 121 11.50 -37.34 0.23
N ARG A 122 10.75 -38.28 -0.35
CA ARG A 122 10.58 -39.59 0.29
C ARG A 122 11.94 -40.30 0.26
N SER A 123 12.44 -40.72 1.41
CA SER A 123 13.46 -41.77 1.52
C SER A 123 13.51 -42.30 2.93
N ASP A 124 13.15 -43.58 3.08
CA ASP A 124 13.26 -44.33 4.33
C ASP A 124 14.73 -44.71 4.66
N VAL A 125 14.97 -44.96 5.95
CA VAL A 125 15.98 -45.88 6.52
C VAL A 125 17.48 -45.49 6.58
N ALA A 126 18.03 -45.72 7.79
CA ALA A 126 19.42 -46.08 8.16
C ALA A 126 20.55 -45.02 8.35
N THR A 127 20.89 -44.82 9.64
CA THR A 127 22.18 -45.25 10.25
C THR A 127 23.48 -44.44 10.07
N SER A 128 23.95 -43.93 11.23
CA SER A 128 25.34 -43.89 11.72
C SER A 128 26.42 -42.93 11.16
N MET A 129 26.61 -41.84 11.92
CA MET A 129 27.88 -41.37 12.52
C MET A 129 29.07 -40.83 11.69
N GLN A 130 29.80 -39.95 12.40
CA GLN A 130 31.19 -39.47 12.24
C GLN A 130 31.46 -38.22 11.38
N GLN A 131 31.88 -37.19 12.12
CA GLN A 131 32.71 -36.05 11.71
C GLN A 131 34.19 -36.44 11.88
N PRO A 132 35.15 -35.78 11.22
CA PRO A 132 35.90 -34.72 11.93
C PRO A 132 36.31 -33.50 11.07
N CYS A 133 37.06 -32.58 11.70
CA CYS A 133 37.63 -31.32 11.21
C CYS A 133 38.82 -31.55 10.20
N SER A 134 39.57 -30.56 9.66
CA SER A 134 39.86 -29.17 10.06
C SER A 134 40.47 -28.27 8.94
N GLU A 135 40.65 -26.98 9.26
CA GLU A 135 41.74 -26.03 8.88
C GLU A 135 42.11 -25.62 7.42
N GLY A 136 42.27 -24.29 7.22
CA GLY A 136 43.15 -23.64 6.23
C GLY A 136 42.48 -23.00 4.99
N VAL A 137 43.08 -22.02 4.25
CA VAL A 137 44.18 -21.04 4.51
C VAL A 137 43.88 -19.75 3.70
N THR A 138 44.42 -18.59 4.08
CA THR A 138 44.27 -17.26 3.43
C THR A 138 45.25 -16.91 2.30
N CYS A 139 44.78 -16.16 1.28
CA CYS A 139 45.49 -15.10 0.51
C CYS A 139 44.47 -14.44 -0.47
N MET A 140 44.26 -13.12 -0.62
CA MET A 140 45.10 -11.90 -0.80
C MET A 140 45.55 -11.62 -2.25
N HIS A 141 45.54 -10.32 -2.64
CA HIS A 141 46.01 -9.67 -3.89
C HIS A 141 45.12 -9.84 -5.15
N GLU A 142 45.02 -8.91 -6.12
CA GLU A 142 45.44 -7.48 -6.27
C GLU A 142 44.58 -6.83 -7.39
N GLU A 143 44.02 -5.63 -7.19
CA GLU A 143 44.42 -4.31 -7.76
C GLU A 143 44.17 -4.04 -9.27
N ASN A 144 43.98 -2.73 -9.55
CA ASN A 144 44.04 -2.04 -10.86
C ASN A 144 42.83 -2.21 -11.82
N ALA A 145 42.39 -1.16 -12.57
CA ALA A 145 42.77 0.25 -12.53
C ALA A 145 41.73 1.18 -13.21
N GLU A 146 41.86 2.46 -12.88
CA GLU A 146 41.66 3.64 -13.74
C GLU A 146 40.27 4.21 -14.08
N ASN A 147 40.35 5.53 -14.31
CA ASN A 147 39.30 6.54 -14.32
C ASN A 147 39.40 7.29 -15.65
N SER A 148 38.28 7.69 -16.25
CA SER A 148 38.25 8.91 -17.07
C SER A 148 36.86 9.53 -17.18
N GLN A 149 36.84 10.85 -17.00
CA GLN A 149 35.70 11.74 -17.15
C GLN A 149 35.67 12.35 -18.58
N LYS A 150 34.69 13.24 -18.80
CA LYS A 150 34.60 14.28 -19.86
C LYS A 150 33.99 13.84 -21.21
N GLN A 151 33.28 14.70 -21.95
CA GLN A 151 32.43 15.87 -21.63
C GLN A 151 31.68 16.28 -22.93
N ASP A 152 30.88 17.35 -22.88
CA ASP A 152 30.44 18.18 -24.03
C ASP A 152 29.45 17.60 -25.07
N ALA A 153 28.69 18.41 -25.83
CA ALA A 153 28.02 19.68 -25.53
C ALA A 153 26.96 20.01 -26.62
N LEU A 154 25.83 20.59 -26.20
CA LEU A 154 25.04 21.61 -26.94
C LEU A 154 24.61 21.38 -28.42
N ASN A 155 23.29 21.28 -28.67
CA ASN A 155 22.63 22.26 -29.54
C ASN A 155 21.13 22.47 -29.20
N LYS A 156 20.57 23.58 -29.70
CA LYS A 156 19.44 24.32 -29.13
C LYS A 156 18.13 24.17 -29.93
N ASN A 157 17.02 24.22 -29.19
CA ASN A 157 15.76 24.92 -29.49
C ASN A 157 15.13 24.80 -30.89
N LYS A 158 13.91 24.25 -30.91
CA LYS A 158 12.78 24.95 -31.51
C LYS A 158 11.57 24.92 -30.57
N ILE A 159 11.02 26.09 -30.32
CA ILE A 159 9.87 26.33 -29.43
C ILE A 159 8.65 26.46 -30.32
N ASP A 160 7.58 25.72 -30.05
CA ASP A 160 6.26 26.03 -30.58
C ASP A 160 5.20 26.12 -29.47
N LYS A 161 4.26 27.04 -29.68
CA LYS A 161 3.50 27.71 -28.64
C LYS A 161 2.12 27.07 -28.46
N ASN A 162 1.87 26.40 -27.34
CA ASN A 162 0.51 26.38 -26.76
C ASN A 162 0.51 26.01 -25.27
N ARG A 163 1.00 26.94 -24.43
CA ARG A 163 0.92 26.84 -22.97
C ARG A 163 -0.16 27.81 -22.50
N ILE A 164 -1.38 27.31 -22.33
CA ILE A 164 -2.49 28.11 -21.79
C ILE A 164 -2.19 28.35 -20.30
N ASP A 165 -1.98 29.62 -19.98
CA ASP A 165 -1.79 30.10 -18.63
C ASP A 165 -3.17 30.16 -17.92
N ILE A 166 -3.28 29.54 -16.75
CA ILE A 166 -4.51 29.54 -15.93
C ILE A 166 -4.15 29.97 -14.51
N SER A 167 -3.69 31.22 -14.40
CA SER A 167 -3.72 31.98 -13.15
C SER A 167 -4.89 32.96 -13.15
N ASN A 168 -5.50 33.16 -11.97
CA ASN A 168 -6.63 34.06 -11.68
C ASN A 168 -7.97 33.54 -12.20
N LYS A 169 -8.81 32.87 -11.40
CA LYS A 169 -9.42 33.42 -10.18
C LYS A 169 -9.98 32.32 -9.28
N LEU A 170 -9.47 32.18 -8.05
CA LEU A 170 -10.12 31.57 -6.88
C LEU A 170 -9.34 32.03 -5.64
N ASP A 171 -10.02 32.61 -4.66
CA ASP A 171 -9.40 33.23 -3.50
C ASP A 171 -8.88 32.17 -2.50
N ILE A 172 -7.56 32.09 -2.36
CA ILE A 172 -6.88 31.17 -1.45
C ILE A 172 -6.44 31.96 -0.19
N PRO A 173 -6.95 31.65 1.02
CA PRO A 173 -6.41 32.23 2.25
C PRO A 173 -4.95 31.75 2.47
N PRO A 174 -4.03 32.63 2.89
CA PRO A 174 -2.60 32.42 2.63
C PRO A 174 -1.88 31.50 3.61
N LYS A 175 -0.90 30.77 3.04
CA LYS A 175 0.24 30.06 3.68
C LYS A 175 -0.06 28.79 4.47
N TYR A 176 0.20 27.65 3.83
CA TYR A 176 1.01 26.60 4.46
C TYR A 176 2.46 26.73 3.99
N LYS A 177 3.39 26.84 4.94
CA LYS A 177 4.83 26.86 4.68
C LYS A 177 5.31 25.42 4.43
N ASN A 178 6.25 25.26 3.49
CA ASN A 178 7.00 24.01 3.33
C ASN A 178 7.62 23.61 4.68
N THR A 179 7.32 22.40 5.15
CA THR A 179 8.04 21.74 6.25
C THR A 179 8.89 20.60 5.69
N PRO A 180 10.05 20.27 6.30
CA PRO A 180 10.93 19.23 5.78
C PRO A 180 10.23 17.86 5.77
N GLN A 181 10.51 17.09 4.73
CA GLN A 181 9.89 15.79 4.45
C GLN A 181 10.04 14.84 5.65
N ALA A 182 8.95 14.64 6.41
CA ALA A 182 8.96 13.77 7.57
C ALA A 182 9.18 12.31 7.13
N LYS A 183 10.13 11.63 7.78
CA LYS A 183 10.41 10.20 7.56
C LYS A 183 9.10 9.40 7.74
N SER A 184 8.83 8.45 6.84
CA SER A 184 7.59 7.68 6.88
C SER A 184 7.43 7.00 8.25
N LYS A 185 6.29 7.26 8.91
CA LYS A 185 5.97 6.66 10.21
C LYS A 185 6.04 5.14 10.07
N ARG A 186 6.99 4.50 10.76
CA ARG A 186 7.07 3.04 10.89
C ARG A 186 6.21 2.62 12.08
N GLY A 187 5.52 1.49 11.97
CA GLY A 187 4.80 0.94 13.11
C GLY A 187 5.77 0.39 14.18
N SER A 188 5.35 0.45 15.44
CA SER A 188 6.05 -0.09 16.60
C SER A 188 5.25 -1.24 17.25
N ARG A 189 5.90 -2.00 18.14
CA ARG A 189 5.16 -2.77 19.16
C ARG A 189 4.57 -1.79 20.18
N LEU A 190 3.64 -2.28 21.02
CA LEU A 190 3.15 -1.52 22.16
C LEU A 190 4.33 -1.29 23.12
N PRO A 191 4.60 -0.04 23.56
CA PRO A 191 5.55 0.21 24.63
C PRO A 191 5.13 -0.52 25.92
N ASP A 192 6.10 -0.90 26.75
CA ASP A 192 5.81 -1.59 28.01
C ASP A 192 5.07 -0.65 28.99
N ASP A 193 5.48 0.62 29.05
CA ASP A 193 4.84 1.69 29.83
C ASP A 193 3.65 2.38 29.11
N TRP A 194 3.02 1.73 28.13
CA TRP A 194 1.95 2.38 27.36
C TRP A 194 0.66 2.55 28.17
N LEU A 195 0.14 3.77 28.15
CA LEU A 195 -1.18 4.15 28.66
C LEU A 195 -1.92 4.94 27.57
N PRO A 196 -3.26 4.81 27.43
CA PRO A 196 -4.04 5.68 26.56
C PRO A 196 -4.08 7.11 27.13
N ASP A 197 -4.09 8.12 26.26
CA ASP A 197 -4.26 9.54 26.65
C ASP A 197 -5.62 9.80 27.34
N GLU A 198 -5.82 10.95 28.01
CA GLU A 198 -7.10 11.20 28.72
C GLU A 198 -8.31 11.19 27.76
N GLU A 199 -8.18 11.71 26.53
CA GLU A 199 -9.24 11.61 25.51
C GLU A 199 -9.59 10.15 25.16
N ASP A 200 -8.60 9.26 25.20
CA ASP A 200 -8.76 7.83 24.91
C ASP A 200 -9.37 7.07 26.10
N ARG A 201 -9.08 7.52 27.33
CA ARG A 201 -9.72 7.06 28.58
C ARG A 201 -11.18 7.52 28.68
N GLU A 202 -11.44 8.78 28.36
CA GLU A 202 -12.78 9.35 28.22
C GLU A 202 -13.59 8.63 27.14
N TYR A 203 -12.97 8.27 26.01
CA TYR A 203 -13.65 7.50 24.96
C TYR A 203 -14.15 6.13 25.47
N ALA A 204 -13.34 5.41 26.26
CA ALA A 204 -13.75 4.14 26.87
C ALA A 204 -14.85 4.36 27.94
N ARG A 205 -14.70 5.40 28.77
CA ARG A 205 -15.69 5.79 29.80
C ARG A 205 -17.05 6.13 29.18
N ASN A 206 -17.07 6.87 28.07
CA ASN A 206 -18.27 7.24 27.32
C ASN A 206 -18.94 6.06 26.61
N LEU A 207 -18.23 4.95 26.42
CA LEU A 207 -18.79 3.67 25.95
C LEU A 207 -19.32 2.79 27.09
N GLY A 208 -19.24 3.23 28.35
CA GLY A 208 -19.67 2.47 29.52
C GLY A 208 -18.69 1.37 29.96
N LEU A 209 -17.46 1.39 29.45
CA LEU A 209 -16.44 0.40 29.81
C LEU A 209 -15.70 0.80 31.09
N ASP A 210 -15.31 -0.21 31.89
CA ASP A 210 -14.33 -0.02 32.95
C ASP A 210 -12.96 0.27 32.32
N VAL A 211 -12.51 1.53 32.44
CA VAL A 211 -11.30 2.02 31.82
C VAL A 211 -10.06 1.25 32.29
N ILE A 212 -9.95 0.95 33.59
CA ILE A 212 -8.73 0.33 34.15
C ILE A 212 -8.61 -1.11 33.64
N ARG A 213 -9.68 -1.90 33.82
CA ARG A 213 -9.72 -3.28 33.34
C ARG A 213 -9.53 -3.39 31.83
N THR A 214 -10.13 -2.47 31.06
CA THR A 214 -9.97 -2.48 29.59
C THR A 214 -8.53 -2.19 29.18
N ILE A 215 -7.78 -1.34 29.93
CA ILE A 215 -6.35 -1.09 29.70
C ILE A 215 -5.54 -2.35 29.97
N GLU A 216 -5.79 -3.03 31.09
CA GLU A 216 -5.10 -4.28 31.45
C GLU A 216 -5.33 -5.38 30.40
N ASP A 217 -6.58 -5.62 30.01
CA ASP A 217 -6.95 -6.60 28.96
C ASP A 217 -6.31 -6.27 27.60
N PHE A 218 -6.23 -4.99 27.24
CA PHE A 218 -5.60 -4.52 25.99
C PHE A 218 -4.09 -4.71 26.01
N CYS A 219 -3.41 -4.24 27.05
CA CYS A 219 -1.96 -4.35 27.19
C CYS A 219 -1.55 -5.83 27.23
N GLY A 220 -2.22 -6.65 28.07
CA GLY A 220 -2.00 -8.09 28.13
C GLY A 220 -2.13 -8.78 26.76
N HIS A 221 -3.20 -8.48 26.00
CA HIS A 221 -3.37 -9.03 24.66
C HIS A 221 -2.26 -8.63 23.68
N TRP A 222 -1.85 -7.35 23.66
CA TRP A 222 -0.87 -6.87 22.69
C TRP A 222 0.58 -7.19 23.06
N HIS A 223 0.93 -7.25 24.34
CA HIS A 223 2.22 -7.73 24.81
C HIS A 223 2.38 -9.23 24.52
N ALA A 224 1.36 -10.06 24.79
CA ALA A 224 1.36 -11.49 24.47
C ALA A 224 1.39 -11.78 22.95
N LYS A 225 1.00 -10.82 22.10
CA LYS A 225 0.92 -11.03 20.66
C LYS A 225 2.28 -11.01 19.98
N ALA A 226 2.64 -12.12 19.33
CA ALA A 226 3.85 -12.24 18.53
C ALA A 226 3.64 -11.88 17.05
N GLY A 227 4.77 -11.63 16.35
CA GLY A 227 4.80 -11.50 14.89
C GLY A 227 4.32 -10.15 14.33
N LYS A 228 4.23 -10.10 12.98
CA LYS A 228 3.96 -8.87 12.19
C LYS A 228 2.69 -8.13 12.61
N ASP A 229 1.67 -8.85 13.06
CA ASP A 229 0.35 -8.28 13.35
C ASP A 229 0.29 -7.61 14.72
N ALA A 230 1.31 -7.80 15.57
CA ALA A 230 1.50 -7.10 16.83
C ALA A 230 2.16 -5.71 16.67
N ILE A 231 2.51 -5.33 15.44
CA ILE A 231 3.06 -4.00 15.12
C ILE A 231 1.91 -3.10 14.64
N LYS A 232 1.84 -1.87 15.17
CA LYS A 232 0.82 -0.86 14.82
C LYS A 232 1.46 0.49 14.53
N LEU A 233 0.80 1.23 13.63
CA LEU A 233 1.21 2.60 13.28
C LEU A 233 0.70 3.64 14.28
N ASP A 234 -0.42 3.32 14.93
CA ASP A 234 -1.19 4.20 15.80
C ASP A 234 -1.84 3.32 16.88
N TRP A 235 -1.40 3.49 18.13
CA TRP A 235 -1.89 2.71 19.26
C TRP A 235 -3.22 3.25 19.81
N SER A 236 -3.44 4.56 19.80
CA SER A 236 -4.71 5.21 20.14
C SER A 236 -5.86 4.80 19.22
N LEU A 237 -5.64 4.73 17.91
CA LEU A 237 -6.65 4.23 16.97
C LEU A 237 -6.89 2.72 17.16
N THR A 238 -5.85 1.97 17.54
CA THR A 238 -5.97 0.53 17.88
C THR A 238 -6.80 0.34 19.15
N TRP A 239 -6.61 1.19 20.15
CA TRP A 239 -7.37 1.26 21.40
C TRP A 239 -8.85 1.62 21.17
N LYS A 240 -9.15 2.69 20.40
CA LYS A 240 -10.54 3.06 20.07
C LYS A 240 -11.29 1.94 19.33
N ASN A 241 -10.59 1.19 18.47
CA ASN A 241 -11.15 0.01 17.81
C ASN A 241 -11.33 -1.20 18.73
N TRP A 242 -10.53 -1.33 19.80
CA TRP A 242 -10.71 -2.33 20.84
C TRP A 242 -11.94 -2.01 21.70
N CYS A 243 -12.07 -0.77 22.17
CA CYS A 243 -13.21 -0.34 22.99
C CYS A 243 -14.56 -0.57 22.30
N ARG A 244 -14.66 -0.31 20.98
CA ARG A 244 -15.88 -0.62 20.21
C ARG A 244 -16.26 -2.10 20.25
N LYS A 245 -15.26 -2.99 20.19
CA LYS A 245 -15.45 -4.45 20.21
C LYS A 245 -15.66 -5.04 21.59
N ALA A 246 -15.22 -4.36 22.64
CA ALA A 246 -15.42 -4.78 24.03
C ALA A 246 -16.83 -4.45 24.56
N ARG A 247 -17.58 -3.62 23.83
CA ARG A 247 -18.97 -3.23 24.13
C ARG A 247 -20.00 -4.17 23.48
N ASP A 248 -19.65 -4.79 22.35
CA ASP A 248 -20.52 -5.64 21.54
C ASP A 248 -20.46 -7.11 21.99
#